data_AF-A0A7W3VEW6-F1
#
_entry.id   AF-A0A7W3VEW6-F1
#
_cell.length_a   1.000
_cell.length_b   1.000
_cell.length_c   1.000
_cell.angle_alpha   90.00
_cell.angle_beta   90.00
_cell.angle_gamma   90.00
#
_symmetry.space_group_name_H-M   'P 1'
#
loop_
_entity.id
_entity.type
_entity.pdbx_description
1 polymer ?
#
loop_
_entity_poly.entity_id
_entity_poly.type
_entity_poly.pdbx_seq_one_letter_code
_entity_poly.pdbx_strand_id
1 'polypeptide(L)'
;MNLDSAEFIRVGTAYYAIIERPTLSKTTEKVMLPWNKETITNDFGKDFISNIKKYYGFCCIPQHINYNREIDDFYNIYHPIDYQVQRSIDDLVYLESKLKYTLDFIRHIFGDQYNLGLDYFKILLEYPTQVLPVLVLVSKARETGKSTMLKYLRKIFSFNATYINAESFVNNFNSDLDGKLLVLIDEVVTDNQQITERIKFLSTADRNKIERKGRDKEEVESFYKFVMTSNFEDSFMKIDKEEIRFWVRKIPQIEKNPDFLDLLFKEIPDFLNYLFTIPYSTTKRTRMWFTPEQIRTEALVKLMNSDKNKLEQEVLELIRELAERFDEKELCLAPMETSAIIKKINKRSNIEPKDVRKIFKKWGFIASENSYKYPGYDYHSYGEFTRLDRTGRFYQINLSKIAHYFDENDER
;
A
#
# COMPACT_ATOMS: atom_id res chain seq x y z
N MET A 1 12.64 37.26 4.24
CA MET A 1 13.90 36.62 3.80
C MET A 1 14.71 37.64 3.09
N ASN A 2 15.98 37.76 3.43
CA ASN A 2 16.90 38.60 2.67
C ASN A 2 17.49 37.74 1.54
N LEU A 3 17.52 38.24 0.30
CA LEU A 3 18.04 37.50 -0.85
C LEU A 3 19.49 37.03 -0.61
N ASP A 4 20.23 37.80 0.18
CA ASP A 4 21.61 37.55 0.63
C ASP A 4 21.82 36.24 1.41
N SER A 5 20.74 35.60 1.87
CA SER A 5 20.82 34.33 2.62
C SER A 5 20.66 33.07 1.77
N ALA A 6 20.41 33.21 0.46
CA ALA A 6 20.24 32.08 -0.44
C ALA A 6 21.58 31.43 -0.83
N GLU A 7 21.63 30.10 -0.82
CA GLU A 7 22.78 29.36 -1.38
C GLU A 7 22.56 29.17 -2.88
N PHE A 8 23.50 29.65 -3.70
CA PHE A 8 23.46 29.46 -5.16
C PHE A 8 24.41 28.36 -5.61
N ILE A 9 23.93 27.52 -6.53
CA ILE A 9 24.73 26.47 -7.17
C ILE A 9 24.56 26.52 -8.69
N ARG A 10 25.57 26.04 -9.42
CA ARG A 10 25.48 25.77 -10.85
C ARG A 10 25.57 24.27 -11.08
N VAL A 11 24.58 23.69 -11.73
CA VAL A 11 24.58 22.28 -12.11
C VAL A 11 24.52 22.19 -13.63
N GLY A 12 25.57 21.65 -14.24
CA GLY A 12 25.79 21.74 -15.67
C GLY A 12 25.85 23.20 -16.13
N THR A 13 24.90 23.60 -16.98
CA THR A 13 24.77 24.96 -17.52
C THR A 13 23.74 25.82 -16.79
N ALA A 14 22.93 25.22 -15.90
CA ALA A 14 21.84 25.90 -15.21
C ALA A 14 22.24 26.35 -13.80
N TYR A 15 21.64 27.45 -13.33
CA TYR A 15 21.83 27.96 -11.98
C TYR A 15 20.58 27.73 -11.15
N TYR A 16 20.78 27.49 -9.86
CA TYR A 16 19.72 27.22 -8.90
C TYR A 16 19.97 28.00 -7.61
N ALA A 17 18.89 28.43 -6.98
CA ALA A 17 18.90 28.95 -5.63
C ALA A 17 18.29 27.92 -4.69
N ILE A 18 19.01 27.59 -3.62
CA ILE A 18 18.52 26.80 -2.50
C ILE A 18 18.08 27.79 -1.43
N ILE A 19 16.78 27.85 -1.21
CA ILE A 19 16.16 28.80 -0.29
C ILE A 19 15.34 28.07 0.76
N GLU A 20 15.16 28.72 1.90
CA GLU A 20 14.15 28.34 2.87
C GLU A 20 12.81 28.93 2.43
N ARG A 21 11.75 28.14 2.36
CA ARG A 21 10.39 28.58 2.05
C ARG A 21 9.52 28.45 3.30
N PRO A 22 8.83 29.53 3.74
CA PRO A 22 7.93 29.44 4.88
C PRO A 22 6.77 28.48 4.59
N THR A 23 6.36 27.74 5.61
CA THR A 23 5.26 26.77 5.56
C THR A 23 4.12 27.20 6.49
N LEU A 24 2.94 26.60 6.33
CA LEU A 24 1.76 26.90 7.16
C LEU A 24 2.00 26.67 8.67
N SER A 25 2.92 25.75 9.02
CA SER A 25 3.33 25.48 10.41
C SER A 25 4.27 26.53 11.00
N LYS A 26 4.48 27.67 10.32
CA LYS A 26 5.45 28.73 10.70
C LYS A 26 6.89 28.22 10.81
N THR A 27 7.19 27.09 10.18
CA THR A 27 8.54 26.55 9.97
C THR A 27 9.00 26.85 8.55
N THR A 28 10.26 26.59 8.23
CA THR A 28 10.79 26.69 6.87
C THR A 28 11.07 25.31 6.27
N GLU A 29 11.02 25.22 4.94
CA GLU A 29 11.38 24.03 4.18
C GLU A 29 12.41 24.40 3.11
N LYS A 30 13.46 23.59 2.90
CA LYS A 30 14.45 23.88 1.86
C LYS A 30 13.91 23.51 0.49
N VAL A 31 13.93 24.46 -0.45
CA VAL A 31 13.53 24.24 -1.85
C VAL A 31 14.62 24.72 -2.80
N MET A 32 14.79 23.99 -3.90
CA MET A 32 15.69 24.35 -4.98
C MET A 32 14.89 24.90 -6.15
N LEU A 33 15.18 26.14 -6.56
CA LEU A 33 14.48 26.83 -7.64
C LEU A 33 15.46 27.15 -8.78
N PRO A 34 15.08 26.93 -10.05
CA PRO A 34 15.84 27.47 -11.18
C PRO A 34 15.99 28.98 -11.05
N TRP A 35 17.18 29.48 -11.33
CA TRP A 35 17.48 30.91 -11.26
C TRP A 35 18.25 31.37 -12.50
N ASN A 36 17.94 32.56 -13.00
CA ASN A 36 18.62 33.11 -14.16
C ASN A 36 19.97 33.73 -13.74
N LYS A 37 21.04 33.38 -14.46
CA LYS A 37 22.39 33.94 -14.30
C LYS A 37 22.40 35.48 -14.35
N GLU A 38 21.66 36.09 -15.27
CA GLU A 38 21.58 37.55 -15.41
C GLU A 38 20.99 38.19 -14.15
N THR A 39 19.93 37.60 -13.59
CA THR A 39 19.34 38.05 -12.33
C THR A 39 20.34 37.97 -11.18
N ILE A 40 21.06 36.83 -11.04
CA ILE A 40 22.13 36.72 -10.03
C ILE A 40 23.20 37.80 -10.23
N THR A 41 23.57 38.07 -11.49
CA THR A 41 24.57 39.11 -11.81
C THR A 41 24.09 40.51 -11.41
N ASN A 42 22.83 40.82 -11.67
CA ASN A 42 22.24 42.12 -11.38
C ASN A 42 22.06 42.33 -9.88
N ASP A 43 21.69 41.27 -9.14
CA ASP A 43 21.41 41.33 -7.70
C ASP A 43 22.70 41.33 -6.87
N PHE A 44 23.71 40.52 -7.24
CA PHE A 44 24.92 40.28 -6.43
C PHE A 44 26.25 40.68 -7.10
N GLY A 45 26.22 41.12 -8.36
CA GLY A 45 27.40 41.49 -9.13
C GLY A 45 28.07 40.33 -9.88
N LYS A 46 28.97 40.67 -10.82
CA LYS A 46 29.67 39.69 -11.67
C LYS A 46 30.62 38.79 -10.89
N ASP A 47 31.30 39.34 -9.88
CA ASP A 47 32.28 38.62 -9.08
C ASP A 47 31.63 37.57 -8.18
N PHE A 48 30.34 37.68 -7.87
CA PHE A 48 29.62 36.65 -7.12
C PHE A 48 29.52 35.34 -7.91
N ILE A 49 29.35 35.42 -9.23
CA ILE A 49 29.16 34.23 -10.08
C ILE A 49 30.40 33.33 -10.12
N SER A 50 31.60 33.90 -10.03
CA SER A 50 32.84 33.10 -10.04
C SER A 50 32.95 32.21 -8.79
N ASN A 51 32.35 32.64 -7.67
CA ASN A 51 32.34 31.94 -6.38
C ASN A 51 31.22 30.90 -6.24
N ILE A 52 30.25 30.87 -7.18
CA ILE A 52 29.17 29.88 -7.16
C ILE A 52 29.75 28.49 -7.40
N LYS A 53 29.42 27.55 -6.50
CA LYS A 53 29.85 26.16 -6.58
C LYS A 53 29.27 25.47 -7.82
N LYS A 54 30.11 24.71 -8.52
CA LYS A 54 29.81 24.09 -9.82
C LYS A 54 29.80 22.58 -9.68
N TYR A 55 28.77 21.96 -10.24
CA TYR A 55 28.61 20.53 -10.36
C TYR A 55 28.42 20.15 -11.83
N TYR A 56 28.87 18.96 -12.23
CA TYR A 56 28.65 18.46 -13.59
C TYR A 56 27.18 18.12 -13.83
N GLY A 57 26.50 17.57 -12.82
CA GLY A 57 25.12 17.12 -12.93
C GLY A 57 24.48 16.82 -11.58
N PHE A 58 23.26 16.31 -11.65
CA PHE A 58 22.55 15.75 -10.51
C PHE A 58 22.87 14.25 -10.39
N CYS A 59 22.87 13.74 -9.17
CA CYS A 59 22.85 12.32 -8.86
C CYS A 59 21.81 12.05 -7.78
N CYS A 60 21.42 10.79 -7.57
CA CYS A 60 20.55 10.40 -6.47
C CYS A 60 21.16 9.22 -5.74
N ILE A 61 21.96 9.50 -4.70
CA ILE A 61 22.57 8.47 -3.86
C ILE A 61 21.84 8.45 -2.52
N PRO A 62 20.95 7.48 -2.29
CA PRO A 62 20.14 7.44 -1.08
C PRO A 62 20.98 6.96 0.11
N GLN A 63 21.21 7.84 1.07
CA GLN A 63 21.94 7.57 2.31
C GLN A 63 21.37 8.45 3.42
N HIS A 64 21.02 7.86 4.56
CA HIS A 64 20.56 8.61 5.74
C HIS A 64 21.67 8.80 6.77
N ILE A 65 22.46 7.74 6.99
CA ILE A 65 23.62 7.75 7.87
C ILE A 65 24.82 8.24 7.07
N ASN A 66 25.57 9.20 7.63
CA ASN A 66 26.70 9.85 6.96
C ASN A 66 26.33 10.45 5.59
N TYR A 67 25.13 11.04 5.50
CA TYR A 67 24.65 11.67 4.27
C TYR A 67 25.68 12.66 3.72
N ASN A 68 25.94 12.55 2.42
CA ASN A 68 26.76 13.48 1.70
C ASN A 68 25.94 14.12 0.57
N ARG A 69 25.89 15.45 0.58
CA ARG A 69 25.21 16.27 -0.43
C ARG A 69 25.97 16.28 -1.76
N GLU A 70 27.27 16.02 -1.72
CA GLU A 70 28.17 16.18 -2.85
C GLU A 70 28.91 14.86 -3.07
N ILE A 71 28.54 14.17 -4.14
CA ILE A 71 29.15 12.90 -4.51
C ILE A 71 30.09 13.19 -5.67
N ASP A 72 31.39 13.19 -5.39
CA ASP A 72 32.41 13.71 -6.30
C ASP A 72 32.02 15.14 -6.77
N ASP A 73 31.92 15.38 -8.06
CA ASP A 73 31.52 16.67 -8.65
C ASP A 73 30.01 16.73 -9.01
N PHE A 74 29.17 15.91 -8.38
CA PHE A 74 27.72 15.87 -8.59
C PHE A 74 26.94 16.35 -7.36
N TYR A 75 25.82 17.02 -7.62
CA TYR A 75 24.88 17.43 -6.57
C TYR A 75 23.87 16.31 -6.31
N ASN A 76 23.81 15.81 -5.07
CA ASN A 76 22.86 14.77 -4.67
C ASN A 76 21.47 15.37 -4.46
N ILE A 77 20.48 14.92 -5.24
CA ILE A 77 19.08 15.35 -5.10
C ILE A 77 18.36 14.64 -3.95
N TYR A 78 18.96 13.56 -3.43
CA TYR A 78 18.46 12.91 -2.23
C TYR A 78 18.59 13.84 -1.04
N HIS A 79 17.64 13.83 -0.10
CA HIS A 79 17.66 14.75 1.03
C HIS A 79 18.21 14.08 2.30
N PRO A 80 18.94 14.81 3.16
CA PRO A 80 19.18 14.34 4.51
C PRO A 80 17.84 14.23 5.26
N ILE A 81 17.80 13.34 6.26
CA ILE A 81 16.73 13.38 7.26
C ILE A 81 16.97 14.52 8.24
N ASP A 82 15.91 15.00 8.89
CA ASP A 82 15.97 16.16 9.80
C ASP A 82 16.63 15.83 11.16
N TYR A 83 17.05 14.58 11.35
CA TYR A 83 17.50 14.02 12.62
C TYR A 83 18.92 13.47 12.50
N GLN A 84 19.75 13.72 13.50
CA GLN A 84 21.06 13.09 13.59
C GLN A 84 20.92 11.65 14.08
N VAL A 85 21.59 10.73 13.39
CA VAL A 85 21.58 9.30 13.72
C VAL A 85 22.99 8.88 14.08
N GLN A 86 23.15 8.36 15.29
CA GLN A 86 24.42 7.89 15.83
C GLN A 86 24.18 6.61 16.62
N ARG A 87 25.15 5.69 16.63
CA ARG A 87 25.04 4.52 17.51
C ARG A 87 25.08 5.02 18.94
N SER A 88 24.06 4.63 19.70
CA SER A 88 24.05 4.98 21.12
C SER A 88 25.09 4.15 21.87
N ILE A 89 25.74 4.79 22.83
CA ILE A 89 26.58 4.12 23.84
C ILE A 89 25.71 3.78 25.08
N ASP A 90 24.52 4.39 25.17
CA ASP A 90 23.58 4.13 26.25
C ASP A 90 23.05 2.70 26.18
N ASP A 91 22.75 2.14 27.35
CA ASP A 91 22.13 0.82 27.46
C ASP A 91 20.76 0.78 26.75
N LEU A 92 20.44 -0.37 26.14
CA LEU A 92 19.22 -0.54 25.36
C LEU A 92 17.96 -0.31 26.20
N VAL A 93 17.97 -0.72 27.48
CA VAL A 93 16.82 -0.53 28.38
C VAL A 93 16.53 0.95 28.59
N TYR A 94 17.57 1.78 28.68
CA TYR A 94 17.42 3.21 28.82
C TYR A 94 16.83 3.84 27.55
N LEU A 95 17.31 3.45 26.36
CA LEU A 95 16.73 3.92 25.10
C LEU A 95 15.26 3.53 24.96
N GLU A 96 14.91 2.28 25.26
CA GLU A 96 13.52 1.81 25.20
C GLU A 96 12.61 2.58 26.14
N SER A 97 13.11 2.99 27.32
CA SER A 97 12.33 3.78 28.28
C SER A 97 11.90 5.16 27.74
N LYS A 98 12.60 5.70 26.73
CA LYS A 98 12.27 6.97 26.06
C LYS A 98 11.28 6.80 24.90
N LEU A 99 10.98 5.57 24.50
CA LEU A 99 10.27 5.24 23.27
C LEU A 99 8.90 4.61 23.53
N LYS A 100 8.28 4.97 24.65
CA LYS A 100 7.00 4.39 25.06
C LYS A 100 5.98 4.49 23.95
N TYR A 101 5.74 5.69 23.41
CA TYR A 101 4.66 5.89 22.44
C TYR A 101 4.99 5.24 21.10
N THR A 102 6.23 5.31 20.66
CA THR A 102 6.69 4.77 19.38
C THR A 102 6.69 3.25 19.40
N LEU A 103 7.29 2.61 20.41
CA LEU A 103 7.31 1.15 20.48
C LEU A 103 5.91 0.57 20.68
N ASP A 104 5.05 1.23 21.46
CA ASP A 104 3.65 0.84 21.58
C ASP A 104 2.90 1.00 20.25
N PHE A 105 3.17 2.07 19.49
CA PHE A 105 2.57 2.27 18.17
C PHE A 105 3.04 1.24 17.14
N ILE A 106 4.33 0.92 17.10
CA ILE A 106 4.85 -0.15 16.24
C ILE A 106 4.22 -1.48 16.64
N ARG A 107 4.08 -1.77 17.93
CA ARG A 107 3.41 -2.98 18.42
C ARG A 107 1.93 -3.00 18.05
N HIS A 108 1.24 -1.88 18.08
CA HIS A 108 -0.14 -1.75 17.62
C HIS A 108 -0.29 -2.03 16.13
N ILE A 109 0.59 -1.49 15.29
CA ILE A 109 0.52 -1.66 13.83
C ILE A 109 0.90 -3.08 13.40
N PHE A 110 1.98 -3.61 13.96
CA PHE A 110 2.57 -4.87 13.50
C PHE A 110 2.18 -6.07 14.35
N GLY A 111 1.61 -5.88 15.55
CA GLY A 111 1.11 -6.94 16.42
C GLY A 111 2.13 -8.05 16.66
N ASP A 112 1.72 -9.27 16.31
CA ASP A 112 2.54 -10.49 16.31
C ASP A 112 3.84 -10.37 15.46
N GLN A 113 3.84 -9.50 14.45
CA GLN A 113 4.98 -9.22 13.58
C GLN A 113 5.79 -7.99 14.03
N TYR A 114 5.71 -7.59 15.31
CA TYR A 114 6.40 -6.43 15.89
C TYR A 114 7.88 -6.28 15.46
N ASN A 115 8.65 -7.37 15.57
CA ASN A 115 10.08 -7.36 15.23
C ASN A 115 10.32 -7.13 13.72
N LEU A 116 9.46 -7.66 12.84
CA LEU A 116 9.51 -7.38 11.40
C LEU A 116 9.21 -5.90 11.14
N GLY A 117 8.31 -5.31 11.93
CA GLY A 117 8.03 -3.87 11.90
C GLY A 117 9.27 -3.04 12.22
N LEU A 118 9.97 -3.36 13.31
CA LEU A 118 11.25 -2.71 13.66
C LEU A 118 12.31 -2.89 12.56
N ASP A 119 12.48 -4.11 12.05
CA ASP A 119 13.39 -4.39 10.94
C ASP A 119 13.02 -3.57 9.70
N TYR A 120 11.73 -3.42 9.37
CA TYR A 120 11.28 -2.62 8.23
C TYR A 120 11.76 -1.16 8.33
N PHE A 121 11.57 -0.51 9.50
CA PHE A 121 12.08 0.85 9.73
C PHE A 121 13.62 0.90 9.71
N LYS A 122 14.28 -0.06 10.35
CA LYS A 122 15.75 -0.15 10.37
C LYS A 122 16.33 -0.31 8.97
N ILE A 123 15.68 -1.09 8.09
CA ILE A 123 16.10 -1.26 6.69
C ILE A 123 15.86 0.03 5.89
N LEU A 124 14.74 0.74 6.11
CA LEU A 124 14.54 2.05 5.50
C LEU A 124 15.66 3.02 5.87
N LEU A 125 16.12 2.98 7.13
CA LEU A 125 17.19 3.82 7.65
C LEU A 125 18.58 3.43 7.12
N GLU A 126 18.98 2.16 7.23
CA GLU A 126 20.34 1.70 6.92
C GLU A 126 20.55 1.33 5.44
N TYR A 127 19.52 0.79 4.78
CA TYR A 127 19.61 0.26 3.41
C TYR A 127 18.48 0.81 2.54
N PRO A 128 18.47 2.11 2.23
CA PRO A 128 17.38 2.75 1.50
C PRO A 128 17.21 2.22 0.06
N THR A 129 18.18 1.53 -0.53
CA THR A 129 18.04 0.84 -1.83
C THR A 129 17.48 -0.58 -1.74
N GLN A 130 17.41 -1.15 -0.53
CA GLN A 130 16.95 -2.52 -0.33
C GLN A 130 15.45 -2.65 -0.61
N VAL A 131 15.08 -3.60 -1.48
CA VAL A 131 13.68 -3.93 -1.78
C VAL A 131 12.96 -4.43 -0.53
N LEU A 132 11.80 -3.83 -0.25
CA LEU A 132 10.88 -4.15 0.83
C LEU A 132 9.47 -4.41 0.25
N PRO A 133 8.61 -5.17 0.96
CA PRO A 133 7.24 -5.39 0.52
C PRO A 133 6.42 -4.10 0.52
N VAL A 134 5.37 -4.08 -0.30
CA VAL A 134 4.31 -3.08 -0.26
C VAL A 134 3.53 -3.27 1.04
N LEU A 135 3.70 -2.35 1.99
CA LEU A 135 3.00 -2.39 3.27
C LEU A 135 1.60 -1.78 3.10
N VAL A 136 0.56 -2.55 3.39
CA VAL A 136 -0.83 -2.08 3.31
C VAL A 136 -1.50 -2.22 4.67
N LEU A 137 -2.00 -1.11 5.20
CA LEU A 137 -2.74 -1.08 6.46
C LEU A 137 -4.23 -0.99 6.17
N VAL A 138 -5.00 -1.99 6.60
CA VAL A 138 -6.44 -2.05 6.36
C VAL A 138 -7.21 -2.06 7.67
N SER A 139 -8.36 -1.40 7.71
CA SER A 139 -9.33 -1.57 8.80
C SER A 139 -10.63 -0.87 8.46
N LYS A 140 -11.77 -1.54 8.66
CA LYS A 140 -13.10 -0.92 8.58
C LYS A 140 -13.34 0.12 9.68
N ALA A 141 -12.68 -0.06 10.82
CA ALA A 141 -12.83 0.83 11.96
C ALA A 141 -12.14 2.17 11.72
N ARG A 142 -12.72 3.23 12.30
CA ARG A 142 -12.11 4.55 12.40
C ARG A 142 -11.18 4.59 13.61
N GLU A 143 -10.26 5.56 13.61
CA GLU A 143 -9.34 5.83 14.73
C GLU A 143 -8.42 4.62 15.04
N THR A 144 -7.79 4.08 14.00
CA THR A 144 -6.90 2.90 14.10
C THR A 144 -5.42 3.24 13.98
N GLY A 145 -5.07 4.49 13.67
CA GLY A 145 -3.69 4.93 13.48
C GLY A 145 -3.12 4.74 12.06
N LYS A 146 -3.92 4.32 11.07
CA LYS A 146 -3.49 4.15 9.66
C LYS A 146 -2.86 5.43 9.08
N SER A 147 -3.59 6.55 9.08
CA SER A 147 -3.07 7.82 8.57
C SER A 147 -1.98 8.41 9.48
N THR A 148 -2.00 8.10 10.78
CA THR A 148 -0.91 8.45 11.72
C THR A 148 0.40 7.81 11.28
N MET A 149 0.40 6.55 10.84
CA MET A 149 1.59 5.88 10.31
C MET A 149 2.16 6.57 9.08
N LEU A 150 1.32 6.97 8.11
CA LEU A 150 1.78 7.71 6.92
C LEU A 150 2.40 9.05 7.31
N LYS A 151 1.77 9.79 8.24
CA LYS A 151 2.30 11.05 8.78
C LYS A 151 3.62 10.85 9.52
N TYR A 152 3.75 9.76 10.28
CA TYR A 152 4.97 9.39 11.00
C TYR A 152 6.12 9.09 10.04
N LEU A 153 5.88 8.26 9.03
CA LEU A 153 6.86 8.01 7.95
C LEU A 153 7.25 9.28 7.19
N ARG A 154 6.26 10.12 6.86
CA ARG A 154 6.51 11.43 6.22
C ARG A 154 7.36 12.33 7.11
N LYS A 155 7.18 12.29 8.43
CA LYS A 155 7.96 13.10 9.37
C LYS A 155 9.39 12.59 9.50
N ILE A 156 9.61 11.28 9.55
CA ILE A 156 10.95 10.68 9.65
C ILE A 156 11.76 10.94 8.37
N PHE A 157 11.19 10.64 7.20
CA PHE A 157 11.92 10.66 5.93
C PHE A 157 11.74 11.95 5.13
N SER A 158 10.93 12.89 5.63
CA SER A 158 10.79 14.26 5.13
C SER A 158 10.61 14.32 3.60
N PHE A 159 11.52 15.00 2.90
CA PHE A 159 11.50 15.16 1.44
C PHE A 159 11.73 13.86 0.65
N ASN A 160 12.22 12.79 1.28
CA ASN A 160 12.39 11.49 0.62
C ASN A 160 11.09 10.67 0.61
N ALA A 161 10.03 11.14 1.26
CA ALA A 161 8.68 10.58 1.13
C ALA A 161 7.83 11.46 0.20
N THR A 162 6.77 10.93 -0.39
CA THR A 162 5.76 11.68 -1.14
C THR A 162 4.38 11.06 -1.00
N TYR A 163 3.33 11.88 -1.01
CA TYR A 163 1.94 11.41 -1.06
C TYR A 163 1.47 11.34 -2.50
N ILE A 164 0.88 10.23 -2.90
CA ILE A 164 0.41 9.97 -4.26
C ILE A 164 -1.00 9.40 -4.22
N ASN A 165 -1.87 9.90 -5.09
CA ASN A 165 -3.16 9.27 -5.34
C ASN A 165 -2.96 8.04 -6.23
N ALA A 166 -3.64 6.94 -5.92
CA ALA A 166 -3.49 5.68 -6.68
C ALA A 166 -3.76 5.85 -8.19
N GLU A 167 -4.68 6.72 -8.57
CA GLU A 167 -5.01 7.01 -9.97
C GLU A 167 -3.84 7.62 -10.76
N SER A 168 -2.91 8.29 -10.09
CA SER A 168 -1.73 8.88 -10.72
C SER A 168 -0.80 7.85 -11.36
N PHE A 169 -0.88 6.57 -10.96
CA PHE A 169 -0.06 5.51 -11.57
C PHE A 169 -0.46 5.14 -13.01
N VAL A 170 -1.63 5.59 -13.45
CA VAL A 170 -2.06 5.45 -14.86
C VAL A 170 -1.58 6.64 -15.69
N ASN A 171 -1.26 7.76 -15.05
CA ASN A 171 -0.79 8.96 -15.74
C ASN A 171 0.68 8.83 -16.15
N ASN A 172 1.01 9.50 -17.25
CA ASN A 172 2.37 9.53 -17.79
C ASN A 172 3.32 10.40 -16.94
N PHE A 173 2.82 11.51 -16.38
CA PHE A 173 3.63 12.42 -15.56
C PHE A 173 3.79 11.91 -14.14
N ASN A 174 5.04 11.73 -13.71
CA ASN A 174 5.41 11.08 -12.44
C ASN A 174 6.66 11.71 -11.79
N SER A 175 6.93 12.99 -12.07
CA SER A 175 8.11 13.70 -11.59
C SER A 175 8.16 13.89 -10.07
N ASP A 176 7.04 13.70 -9.40
CA ASP A 176 6.88 13.66 -7.95
C ASP A 176 7.52 12.41 -7.31
N LEU A 177 7.74 11.35 -8.09
CA LEU A 177 8.46 10.14 -7.67
C LEU A 177 9.98 10.28 -7.78
N ASP A 178 10.50 11.32 -8.42
CA ASP A 178 11.94 11.44 -8.66
C ASP A 178 12.74 11.53 -7.34
N GLY A 179 13.73 10.66 -7.20
CA GLY A 179 14.57 10.53 -6.01
C GLY A 179 13.85 10.17 -4.70
N LYS A 180 12.62 9.64 -4.75
CA LYS A 180 11.85 9.31 -3.53
C LYS A 180 12.16 7.91 -3.00
N LEU A 181 12.26 7.80 -1.68
CA LEU A 181 12.31 6.54 -0.94
C LEU A 181 10.90 5.98 -0.70
N LEU A 182 9.98 6.80 -0.22
CA LEU A 182 8.65 6.37 0.20
C LEU A 182 7.54 6.96 -0.66
N VAL A 183 6.64 6.10 -1.09
CA VAL A 183 5.41 6.46 -1.82
C VAL A 183 4.23 6.12 -0.93
N LEU A 184 3.59 7.15 -0.39
CA LEU A 184 2.51 7.06 0.59
C LEU A 184 1.16 7.23 -0.12
N ILE A 185 0.26 6.27 0.02
CA ILE A 185 -1.06 6.29 -0.61
C ILE A 185 -2.11 6.16 0.49
N ASP A 186 -2.87 7.22 0.75
CA ASP A 186 -3.95 7.17 1.74
C ASP A 186 -5.26 6.72 1.07
N GLU A 187 -6.04 5.91 1.78
CA GLU A 187 -7.39 5.47 1.38
C GLU A 187 -7.50 4.85 -0.02
N VAL A 188 -6.58 3.95 -0.36
CA VAL A 188 -6.62 3.25 -1.66
C VAL A 188 -7.85 2.37 -1.81
N VAL A 189 -8.54 2.53 -2.94
CA VAL A 189 -9.55 1.61 -3.47
C VAL A 189 -9.44 1.64 -4.98
N THR A 190 -9.17 0.50 -5.60
CA THR A 190 -9.11 0.40 -7.06
C THR A 190 -9.44 -1.00 -7.56
N ASP A 191 -10.27 -1.06 -8.58
CA ASP A 191 -10.52 -2.25 -9.39
C ASP A 191 -9.65 -2.29 -10.67
N ASN A 192 -8.86 -1.24 -10.90
CA ASN A 192 -8.00 -1.11 -12.07
C ASN A 192 -6.71 -1.92 -11.89
N GLN A 193 -6.66 -3.08 -12.55
CA GLN A 193 -5.52 -3.98 -12.53
C GLN A 193 -4.22 -3.33 -13.03
N GLN A 194 -4.28 -2.31 -13.90
CA GLN A 194 -3.07 -1.60 -14.37
C GLN A 194 -2.37 -0.87 -13.22
N ILE A 195 -3.12 -0.29 -12.28
CA ILE A 195 -2.56 0.39 -11.10
C ILE A 195 -1.83 -0.63 -10.22
N THR A 196 -2.46 -1.78 -9.98
CA THR A 196 -1.87 -2.88 -9.21
C THR A 196 -0.56 -3.36 -9.84
N GLU A 197 -0.55 -3.64 -11.14
CA GLU A 197 0.66 -4.09 -11.85
C GLU A 197 1.74 -3.02 -11.86
N ARG A 198 1.36 -1.74 -11.97
CA ARG A 198 2.32 -0.63 -11.90
C ARG A 198 2.99 -0.53 -10.53
N ILE A 199 2.25 -0.68 -9.43
CA ILE A 199 2.80 -0.71 -8.06
C ILE A 199 3.70 -1.94 -7.86
N LYS A 200 3.26 -3.12 -8.32
CA LYS A 200 4.06 -4.37 -8.29
C LYS A 200 5.38 -4.23 -9.05
N PHE A 201 5.37 -3.56 -10.20
CA PHE A 201 6.58 -3.25 -10.96
C PHE A 201 7.48 -2.27 -10.19
N LEU A 202 6.96 -1.11 -9.83
CA LEU A 202 7.74 -0.02 -9.19
C LEU A 202 8.29 -0.39 -7.81
N SER A 203 7.65 -1.29 -7.07
CA SER A 203 8.13 -1.76 -5.76
C SER A 203 9.39 -2.64 -5.84
N THR A 204 9.74 -3.13 -7.03
CA THR A 204 10.91 -4.00 -7.22
C THR A 204 11.87 -3.50 -8.29
N ALA A 205 11.44 -2.59 -9.17
CA ALA A 205 12.25 -2.01 -10.22
C ALA A 205 13.43 -1.21 -9.64
N ASP A 206 14.60 -1.42 -10.23
CA ASP A 206 15.83 -0.67 -9.97
C ASP A 206 15.93 0.58 -10.85
N ARG A 207 15.14 0.68 -11.91
CA ARG A 207 15.02 1.84 -12.78
C ARG A 207 13.59 2.15 -13.17
N ASN A 208 13.30 3.43 -13.35
CA ASN A 208 12.02 3.94 -13.84
C ASN A 208 12.24 5.12 -14.79
N LYS A 209 11.30 5.32 -15.71
CA LYS A 209 11.29 6.53 -16.55
C LYS A 209 10.49 7.62 -15.84
N ILE A 210 11.12 8.77 -15.66
CA ILE A 210 10.50 9.98 -15.15
C ILE A 210 10.13 10.88 -16.32
N GLU A 211 8.87 11.32 -16.35
CA GLU A 211 8.35 12.25 -17.33
C GLU A 211 7.88 13.54 -16.65
N ARG A 212 8.45 14.66 -17.10
CA ARG A 212 8.13 16.01 -16.63
C ARG A 212 7.38 16.74 -17.74
N LYS A 213 6.43 17.59 -17.36
CA LYS A 213 5.69 18.41 -18.34
C LYS A 213 6.65 19.28 -19.15
N GLY A 214 6.65 19.10 -20.48
CA GLY A 214 7.50 19.89 -21.39
C GLY A 214 8.98 19.53 -21.36
N ARG A 215 9.36 18.33 -20.90
CA ARG A 215 10.73 17.80 -21.00
C ARG A 215 10.72 16.36 -21.48
N ASP A 216 11.84 15.93 -22.05
CA ASP A 216 12.02 14.55 -22.47
C ASP A 216 12.01 13.58 -21.29
N LYS A 217 11.62 12.33 -21.58
CA LYS A 217 11.61 11.24 -20.59
C LYS A 217 13.04 10.84 -20.27
N GLU A 218 13.33 10.72 -18.99
CA GLU A 218 14.66 10.32 -18.50
C GLU A 218 14.56 9.01 -17.72
N GLU A 219 15.49 8.09 -17.96
CA GLU A 219 15.61 6.87 -17.18
C GLU A 219 16.47 7.15 -15.94
N VAL A 220 15.90 6.93 -14.76
CA VAL A 220 16.56 7.16 -13.48
C VAL A 220 16.51 5.89 -12.63
N GLU A 221 17.43 5.79 -11.68
CA GLU A 221 17.40 4.72 -10.68
C GLU A 221 16.19 4.89 -9.75
N SER A 222 15.55 3.79 -9.38
CA SER A 222 14.39 3.75 -8.51
C SER A 222 14.57 2.77 -7.36
N PHE A 223 14.05 3.14 -6.19
CA PHE A 223 14.15 2.35 -4.96
C PHE A 223 12.91 2.58 -4.07
N TYR A 224 11.73 2.62 -4.68
CA TYR A 224 10.48 2.99 -4.01
C TYR A 224 9.98 1.94 -3.03
N LYS A 225 9.54 2.41 -1.86
CA LYS A 225 8.84 1.62 -0.85
C LYS A 225 7.43 2.16 -0.72
N PHE A 226 6.45 1.31 -0.99
CA PHE A 226 5.05 1.70 -0.97
C PHE A 226 4.46 1.43 0.40
N VAL A 227 3.81 2.44 0.98
CA VAL A 227 3.01 2.29 2.19
C VAL A 227 1.62 2.85 1.92
N MET A 228 0.62 2.01 2.09
CA MET A 228 -0.74 2.26 1.67
C MET A 228 -1.71 2.06 2.83
N THR A 229 -2.81 2.78 2.84
CA THR A 229 -3.91 2.56 3.80
C THR A 229 -5.22 2.32 3.04
N SER A 230 -6.11 1.52 3.60
CA SER A 230 -7.48 1.42 3.10
C SER A 230 -8.49 1.22 4.23
N ASN A 231 -9.71 1.69 4.00
CA ASN A 231 -10.86 1.37 4.86
C ASN A 231 -11.56 0.06 4.42
N PHE A 232 -11.18 -0.50 3.28
CA PHE A 232 -11.68 -1.78 2.77
C PHE A 232 -10.66 -2.87 3.07
N GLU A 233 -11.07 -3.93 3.78
CA GLU A 233 -10.16 -4.98 4.23
C GLU A 233 -9.92 -6.07 3.18
N ASP A 234 -10.93 -6.34 2.35
CA ASP A 234 -11.01 -7.49 1.45
C ASP A 234 -11.22 -7.10 -0.02
N SER A 235 -11.40 -5.81 -0.32
CA SER A 235 -11.75 -5.36 -1.67
C SER A 235 -11.06 -4.06 -2.12
N PHE A 236 -9.99 -3.64 -1.45
CA PHE A 236 -9.29 -2.40 -1.82
C PHE A 236 -8.50 -2.52 -3.13
N MET A 237 -8.06 -3.73 -3.48
CA MET A 237 -7.28 -4.03 -4.69
C MET A 237 -7.37 -5.52 -5.00
N LYS A 238 -7.37 -5.88 -6.30
CA LYS A 238 -7.27 -7.27 -6.72
C LYS A 238 -5.83 -7.76 -6.59
N ILE A 239 -5.63 -8.79 -5.76
CA ILE A 239 -4.32 -9.40 -5.53
C ILE A 239 -4.37 -10.89 -5.89
N ASP A 240 -3.44 -11.31 -6.76
CA ASP A 240 -3.32 -12.70 -7.21
C ASP A 240 -2.87 -13.62 -6.08
N LYS A 241 -3.24 -14.91 -6.18
CA LYS A 241 -2.92 -15.93 -5.17
C LYS A 241 -1.42 -16.26 -5.07
N GLU A 242 -0.66 -15.92 -6.09
CA GLU A 242 0.78 -16.14 -6.16
C GLU A 242 1.55 -14.86 -5.84
N GLU A 243 0.86 -13.78 -5.46
CA GLU A 243 1.53 -12.54 -5.11
C GLU A 243 2.28 -12.67 -3.78
N ILE A 244 3.52 -12.19 -3.78
CA ILE A 244 4.50 -12.33 -2.70
C ILE A 244 5.07 -10.99 -2.23
N ARG A 245 4.69 -9.87 -2.86
CA ARG A 245 5.24 -8.53 -2.60
C ARG A 245 4.42 -7.72 -1.60
N PHE A 246 3.21 -8.15 -1.25
CA PHE A 246 2.31 -7.37 -0.38
C PHE A 246 2.36 -7.88 1.05
N TRP A 247 2.44 -6.94 1.99
CA TRP A 247 2.32 -7.17 3.42
C TRP A 247 1.08 -6.43 3.94
N VAL A 248 -0.04 -7.14 4.08
CA VAL A 248 -1.33 -6.54 4.46
C VAL A 248 -1.55 -6.73 5.97
N ARG A 249 -1.70 -5.65 6.73
CA ARG A 249 -1.97 -5.68 8.17
C ARG A 249 -3.37 -5.14 8.45
N LYS A 250 -4.21 -5.95 9.11
CA LYS A 250 -5.47 -5.47 9.68
C LYS A 250 -5.18 -4.78 11.01
N ILE A 251 -5.58 -3.52 11.14
CA ILE A 251 -5.23 -2.68 12.29
C ILE A 251 -6.42 -2.53 13.24
N PRO A 252 -6.27 -2.88 14.53
CA PRO A 252 -7.32 -2.66 15.52
C PRO A 252 -7.51 -1.16 15.82
N GLN A 253 -8.57 -0.82 16.55
CA GLN A 253 -8.74 0.54 17.07
C GLN A 253 -7.66 0.84 18.11
N ILE A 254 -7.22 2.09 18.15
CA ILE A 254 -6.30 2.59 19.17
C ILE A 254 -7.04 3.61 20.03
N GLU A 255 -6.70 3.69 21.32
CA GLU A 255 -7.27 4.71 22.19
C GLU A 255 -6.99 6.11 21.66
N LYS A 256 -8.02 6.95 21.72
CA LYS A 256 -7.94 8.32 21.22
C LYS A 256 -7.09 9.17 22.14
N ASN A 257 -5.96 9.61 21.63
CA ASN A 257 -5.13 10.64 22.25
C ASN A 257 -4.87 11.75 21.22
N PRO A 258 -5.37 12.98 21.46
CA PRO A 258 -5.22 14.09 20.51
C PRO A 258 -3.76 14.49 20.29
N ASP A 259 -2.91 14.31 21.30
CA ASP A 259 -1.49 14.68 21.28
C ASP A 259 -0.59 13.54 20.81
N PHE A 260 -1.17 12.38 20.44
CA PHE A 260 -0.42 11.17 20.12
C PHE A 260 0.61 11.38 19.00
N LEU A 261 0.23 12.12 17.95
CA LEU A 261 1.13 12.37 16.83
C LEU A 261 2.33 13.23 17.24
N ASP A 262 2.12 14.23 18.10
CA ASP A 262 3.19 15.09 18.61
C ASP A 262 4.12 14.33 19.55
N LEU A 263 3.57 13.42 20.37
CA LEU A 263 4.34 12.52 21.23
C LEU A 263 5.22 11.58 20.39
N LEU A 264 4.68 10.98 19.33
CA LEU A 264 5.46 10.18 18.38
C LEU A 264 6.58 11.01 17.73
N PHE A 265 6.28 12.23 17.31
CA PHE A 265 7.27 13.10 16.66
C PHE A 265 8.43 13.49 17.58
N LYS A 266 8.17 13.66 18.88
CA LYS A 266 9.20 13.95 19.89
C LYS A 266 10.16 12.78 20.09
N GLU A 267 9.69 11.54 19.95
CA GLU A 267 10.50 10.33 20.14
C GLU A 267 11.32 9.92 18.90
N ILE A 268 11.13 10.55 17.73
CA ILE A 268 11.86 10.20 16.49
C ILE A 268 13.39 10.17 16.66
N PRO A 269 14.05 11.17 17.26
CA PRO A 269 15.51 11.15 17.40
C PRO A 269 16.01 9.92 18.17
N ASP A 270 15.43 9.64 19.33
CA ASP A 270 15.78 8.46 20.14
C ASP A 270 15.41 7.17 19.41
N PHE A 271 14.31 7.14 18.64
CA PHE A 271 13.86 5.96 17.90
C PHE A 271 14.85 5.59 16.79
N LEU A 272 15.36 6.57 16.03
CA LEU A 272 16.33 6.30 14.98
C LEU A 272 17.67 5.79 15.56
N ASN A 273 18.11 6.33 16.69
CA ASN A 273 19.29 5.84 17.39
C ASN A 273 19.06 4.42 17.94
N TYR A 274 17.88 4.14 18.50
CA TYR A 274 17.50 2.79 18.93
C TYR A 274 17.53 1.80 17.76
N LEU A 275 16.88 2.13 16.63
CA LEU A 275 16.90 1.31 15.43
C LEU A 275 18.33 1.04 14.94
N PHE A 276 19.19 2.06 14.93
CA PHE A 276 20.59 1.90 14.48
C PHE A 276 21.44 1.05 15.43
N THR A 277 20.99 0.89 16.69
CA THR A 277 21.71 0.15 17.74
C THR A 277 21.27 -1.31 17.84
N ILE A 278 19.96 -1.61 17.72
CA ILE A 278 19.45 -2.98 17.85
C ILE A 278 19.93 -3.90 16.70
N PRO A 279 20.12 -5.21 16.96
CA PRO A 279 20.37 -6.17 15.89
C PRO A 279 19.11 -6.40 15.05
N TYR A 280 19.29 -6.86 13.82
CA TYR A 280 18.18 -7.34 13.01
C TYR A 280 17.59 -8.63 13.59
N SER A 281 16.26 -8.72 13.60
CA SER A 281 15.56 -9.98 13.96
C SER A 281 15.51 -10.98 12.80
N THR A 282 15.69 -10.47 11.58
CA THR A 282 15.62 -11.23 10.33
C THR A 282 16.92 -11.12 9.54
N THR A 283 17.07 -11.99 8.53
CA THR A 283 18.19 -11.95 7.59
C THR A 283 17.66 -11.90 6.17
N LYS A 284 18.32 -11.12 5.30
CA LYS A 284 18.00 -11.07 3.88
C LYS A 284 18.28 -12.41 3.23
N ARG A 285 17.23 -13.10 2.78
CA ARG A 285 17.35 -14.39 2.07
C ARG A 285 17.09 -14.31 0.58
N THR A 286 16.34 -13.31 0.14
CA THR A 286 15.96 -13.12 -1.27
C THR A 286 16.27 -11.70 -1.74
N ARG A 287 15.85 -11.34 -2.95
CA ARG A 287 15.91 -9.96 -3.44
C ARG A 287 15.15 -9.02 -2.50
N MET A 288 13.94 -9.41 -2.08
CA MET A 288 13.17 -8.74 -1.04
C MET A 288 13.70 -9.19 0.33
N TRP A 289 13.76 -8.26 1.29
CA TRP A 289 14.36 -8.58 2.60
C TRP A 289 13.56 -9.65 3.35
N PHE A 290 12.24 -9.49 3.42
CA PHE A 290 11.34 -10.47 4.03
C PHE A 290 10.91 -11.54 3.04
N THR A 291 10.76 -12.76 3.54
CA THR A 291 10.23 -13.90 2.78
C THR A 291 8.71 -13.82 2.66
N PRO A 292 8.11 -14.43 1.62
CA PRO A 292 6.66 -14.45 1.47
C PRO A 292 5.95 -15.04 2.69
N GLU A 293 6.53 -16.06 3.32
CA GLU A 293 5.98 -16.73 4.50
C GLU A 293 5.95 -15.79 5.70
N GLN A 294 6.99 -14.96 5.88
CA GLN A 294 7.08 -14.00 6.98
C GLN A 294 6.00 -12.93 6.92
N ILE A 295 5.57 -12.50 5.73
CA ILE A 295 4.59 -11.42 5.53
C ILE A 295 3.19 -11.93 5.16
N ARG A 296 2.99 -13.25 5.15
CA ARG A 296 1.69 -13.88 4.83
C ARG A 296 0.74 -13.81 6.02
N THR A 297 -0.07 -12.76 6.05
CA THR A 297 -1.06 -12.52 7.11
C THR A 297 -2.45 -13.07 6.74
N GLU A 298 -3.32 -13.22 7.74
CA GLU A 298 -4.73 -13.57 7.50
C GLU A 298 -5.44 -12.54 6.61
N ALA A 299 -5.14 -11.25 6.79
CA ALA A 299 -5.71 -10.18 5.98
C ALA A 299 -5.33 -10.32 4.50
N LEU A 300 -4.05 -10.63 4.21
CA LEU A 300 -3.60 -10.90 2.86
C LEU A 300 -4.29 -12.14 2.27
N VAL A 301 -4.38 -13.23 3.05
CA VAL A 301 -5.05 -14.47 2.60
C VAL A 301 -6.53 -14.23 2.31
N LYS A 302 -7.23 -13.43 3.12
CA LYS A 302 -8.63 -13.05 2.87
C LYS A 302 -8.77 -12.26 1.57
N LEU A 303 -7.92 -11.27 1.37
CA LEU A 303 -7.88 -10.46 0.14
C LEU A 303 -7.62 -11.31 -1.11
N MET A 304 -6.67 -12.25 -1.08
CA MET A 304 -6.38 -13.18 -2.20
C MET A 304 -7.53 -14.18 -2.50
N ASN A 305 -8.51 -14.26 -1.61
CA ASN A 305 -9.69 -15.12 -1.73
C ASN A 305 -10.99 -14.33 -1.94
N SER A 306 -10.95 -12.99 -2.00
CA SER A 306 -12.15 -12.16 -2.07
C SER A 306 -13.02 -12.43 -3.30
N ASP A 307 -12.42 -12.68 -4.46
CA ASP A 307 -13.17 -13.06 -5.68
C ASP A 307 -13.93 -14.38 -5.50
N LYS A 308 -13.34 -15.36 -4.80
CA LYS A 308 -14.04 -16.62 -4.48
C LYS A 308 -15.19 -16.37 -3.52
N ASN A 309 -14.97 -15.53 -2.52
CA ASN A 309 -16.01 -15.17 -1.56
C ASN A 309 -17.16 -14.46 -2.27
N LYS A 310 -16.89 -13.59 -3.26
CA LYS A 310 -17.94 -12.92 -4.03
C LYS A 310 -18.82 -13.91 -4.81
N LEU A 311 -18.23 -14.88 -5.50
CA LEU A 311 -19.00 -15.90 -6.22
C LEU A 311 -19.81 -16.78 -5.26
N GLU A 312 -19.26 -17.11 -4.08
CA GLU A 312 -19.98 -17.83 -3.03
C GLU A 312 -21.19 -17.03 -2.53
N GLN A 313 -21.05 -15.72 -2.37
CA GLN A 313 -22.12 -14.82 -1.96
C GLN A 313 -23.24 -14.73 -3.02
N GLU A 314 -22.90 -14.61 -4.31
CA GLU A 314 -23.92 -14.62 -5.39
C GLU A 314 -24.72 -15.93 -5.42
N VAL A 315 -24.08 -17.07 -5.11
CA VAL A 315 -24.77 -18.36 -5.01
C VAL A 315 -25.64 -18.44 -3.75
N LEU A 316 -25.17 -17.93 -2.61
CA LEU A 316 -25.95 -17.88 -1.37
C LEU A 316 -27.19 -17.00 -1.51
N GLU A 317 -27.05 -15.82 -2.11
CA GLU A 317 -28.14 -14.89 -2.35
C GLU A 317 -29.23 -15.51 -3.24
N LEU A 318 -28.84 -16.18 -4.34
CA LEU A 318 -29.79 -16.92 -5.16
C LEU A 318 -30.50 -18.04 -4.37
N ILE A 319 -29.76 -18.81 -3.57
CA ILE A 319 -30.36 -19.88 -2.76
C ILE A 319 -31.37 -19.30 -1.77
N ARG A 320 -31.04 -18.16 -1.14
CA ARG A 320 -31.93 -17.46 -0.21
C ARG A 320 -33.21 -17.00 -0.90
N GLU A 321 -33.09 -16.31 -2.04
CA GLU A 321 -34.24 -15.83 -2.81
C GLU A 321 -35.17 -16.98 -3.25
N LEU A 322 -34.59 -18.09 -3.71
CA LEU A 322 -35.37 -19.28 -4.08
C LEU A 322 -36.06 -19.91 -2.87
N ALA A 323 -35.35 -20.07 -1.76
CA ALA A 323 -35.89 -20.65 -0.54
C ALA A 323 -37.04 -19.81 0.02
N GLU A 324 -36.88 -18.49 0.09
CA GLU A 324 -37.90 -17.55 0.57
C GLU A 324 -39.13 -17.53 -0.35
N ARG A 325 -38.92 -17.54 -1.68
CA ARG A 325 -40.02 -17.46 -2.65
C ARG A 325 -40.86 -18.74 -2.74
N PHE A 326 -40.24 -19.91 -2.61
CA PHE A 326 -40.92 -21.20 -2.74
C PHE A 326 -41.22 -21.87 -1.39
N ASP A 327 -40.81 -21.28 -0.27
CA ASP A 327 -40.95 -21.81 1.10
C ASP A 327 -40.39 -23.24 1.24
N GLU A 328 -39.19 -23.46 0.67
CA GLU A 328 -38.55 -24.78 0.62
C GLU A 328 -37.32 -24.84 1.52
N LYS A 329 -37.19 -25.93 2.29
CA LYS A 329 -36.01 -26.21 3.14
C LYS A 329 -34.89 -26.96 2.39
N GLU A 330 -35.21 -27.48 1.21
CA GLU A 330 -34.28 -28.17 0.34
C GLU A 330 -34.52 -27.77 -1.12
N LEU A 331 -33.46 -27.41 -1.83
CA LEU A 331 -33.52 -27.00 -3.24
C LEU A 331 -32.74 -27.98 -4.10
N CYS A 332 -33.19 -28.23 -5.32
CA CYS A 332 -32.44 -29.01 -6.32
C CYS A 332 -31.83 -28.09 -7.36
N LEU A 333 -30.50 -27.95 -7.36
CA LEU A 333 -29.80 -27.01 -8.24
C LEU A 333 -28.72 -27.70 -9.08
N ALA A 334 -28.75 -27.48 -10.40
CA ALA A 334 -27.70 -27.90 -11.31
C ALA A 334 -26.71 -26.75 -11.57
N PRO A 335 -25.39 -26.99 -11.63
CA PRO A 335 -24.40 -25.91 -11.80
C PRO A 335 -24.61 -25.01 -13.03
N MET A 336 -25.05 -25.60 -14.16
CA MET A 336 -25.36 -24.85 -15.39
C MET A 336 -26.51 -23.88 -15.16
N GLU A 337 -27.59 -24.38 -14.58
CA GLU A 337 -28.81 -23.63 -14.27
C GLU A 337 -28.53 -22.51 -13.27
N THR A 338 -27.87 -22.81 -12.15
CA THR A 338 -27.51 -21.83 -11.12
C THR A 338 -26.69 -20.68 -11.73
N SER A 339 -25.65 -20.99 -12.51
CA SER A 339 -24.81 -19.95 -13.14
C SER A 339 -25.60 -19.11 -14.16
N ALA A 340 -26.54 -19.72 -14.89
CA ALA A 340 -27.37 -19.02 -15.86
C ALA A 340 -28.36 -18.08 -15.16
N ILE A 341 -28.98 -18.51 -14.06
CA ILE A 341 -29.89 -17.68 -13.26
C ILE A 341 -29.12 -16.50 -12.66
N ILE A 342 -27.97 -16.74 -12.02
CA ILE A 342 -27.15 -15.65 -11.44
C ILE A 342 -26.76 -14.63 -12.52
N LYS A 343 -26.34 -15.07 -13.70
CA LYS A 343 -26.00 -14.16 -14.82
C LYS A 343 -27.21 -13.38 -15.35
N LYS A 344 -28.42 -13.95 -15.28
CA LYS A 344 -29.65 -13.23 -15.65
C LYS A 344 -30.00 -12.15 -14.63
N ILE A 345 -29.85 -12.44 -13.34
CA ILE A 345 -30.11 -11.50 -12.23
C ILE A 345 -29.03 -10.41 -12.20
N ASN A 346 -27.76 -10.81 -12.19
CA ASN A 346 -26.60 -9.94 -12.17
C ASN A 346 -25.78 -10.09 -13.46
N LYS A 347 -26.06 -9.22 -14.44
CA LYS A 347 -25.36 -9.20 -15.74
C LYS A 347 -23.85 -8.95 -15.63
N ARG A 348 -23.35 -8.47 -14.49
CA ARG A 348 -21.91 -8.25 -14.24
C ARG A 348 -21.24 -9.48 -13.63
N SER A 349 -21.99 -10.50 -13.23
CA SER A 349 -21.44 -11.74 -12.70
C SER A 349 -20.66 -12.49 -13.78
N ASN A 350 -19.46 -12.94 -13.43
CA ASN A 350 -18.61 -13.80 -14.25
C ASN A 350 -18.66 -15.26 -13.80
N ILE A 351 -19.67 -15.67 -13.02
CA ILE A 351 -19.75 -17.03 -12.49
C ILE A 351 -19.91 -18.08 -13.58
N GLU A 352 -19.07 -19.11 -13.57
CA GLU A 352 -19.19 -20.23 -14.50
C GLU A 352 -19.75 -21.49 -13.80
N PRO A 353 -20.34 -22.44 -14.54
CA PRO A 353 -20.82 -23.72 -13.99
C PRO A 353 -19.74 -24.48 -13.21
N LYS A 354 -18.47 -24.32 -13.57
CA LYS A 354 -17.33 -24.92 -12.86
C LYS A 354 -17.14 -24.33 -11.46
N ASP A 355 -17.47 -23.06 -11.27
CA ASP A 355 -17.31 -22.34 -10.01
C ASP A 355 -18.42 -22.75 -9.06
N VAL A 356 -19.68 -22.77 -9.53
CA VAL A 356 -20.82 -23.32 -8.77
C VAL A 356 -20.55 -24.75 -8.30
N ARG A 357 -20.00 -25.61 -9.19
CA ARG A 357 -19.64 -26.98 -8.84
C ARG A 357 -18.60 -27.04 -7.71
N LYS A 358 -17.60 -26.16 -7.72
CA LYS A 358 -16.58 -26.08 -6.66
C LYS A 358 -17.19 -25.58 -5.36
N ILE A 359 -18.07 -24.60 -5.41
CA ILE A 359 -18.78 -24.02 -4.26
C ILE A 359 -19.63 -25.10 -3.58
N PHE A 360 -20.49 -25.81 -4.32
CA PHE A 360 -21.32 -26.87 -3.76
C PHE A 360 -20.48 -28.00 -3.13
N LYS A 361 -19.38 -28.41 -3.77
CA LYS A 361 -18.46 -29.39 -3.20
C LYS A 361 -17.78 -28.88 -1.91
N LYS A 362 -17.37 -27.60 -1.88
CA LYS A 362 -16.78 -26.96 -0.71
C LYS A 362 -17.75 -26.97 0.48
N TRP A 363 -19.03 -26.72 0.23
CA TRP A 363 -20.09 -26.79 1.24
C TRP A 363 -20.54 -28.22 1.59
N GLY A 364 -19.87 -29.25 1.07
CA GLY A 364 -20.14 -30.65 1.41
C GLY A 364 -21.35 -31.26 0.69
N PHE A 365 -21.85 -30.63 -0.37
CA PHE A 365 -22.92 -31.21 -1.19
C PHE A 365 -22.34 -32.17 -2.24
N ILE A 366 -23.06 -33.26 -2.48
CA ILE A 366 -22.70 -34.32 -3.43
C ILE A 366 -23.69 -34.24 -4.59
N ALA A 367 -23.16 -34.35 -5.82
CA ALA A 367 -24.01 -34.40 -7.02
C ALA A 367 -24.72 -35.75 -7.11
N SER A 368 -25.90 -35.78 -7.73
CA SER A 368 -26.59 -37.03 -8.04
C SER A 368 -25.71 -37.97 -8.90
N GLU A 369 -25.76 -39.27 -8.61
CA GLU A 369 -24.92 -40.28 -9.29
C GLU A 369 -25.21 -40.33 -10.80
N ASN A 370 -26.49 -40.28 -11.15
CA ASN A 370 -26.99 -40.28 -12.52
C ASN A 370 -27.81 -39.02 -12.82
N SER A 371 -28.15 -38.86 -14.11
CA SER A 371 -29.12 -37.86 -14.53
C SER A 371 -30.53 -38.31 -14.13
N TYR A 372 -31.19 -37.55 -13.28
CA TYR A 372 -32.56 -37.81 -12.83
C TYR A 372 -33.46 -36.62 -13.16
N LYS A 373 -34.78 -36.84 -13.10
CA LYS A 373 -35.75 -35.74 -13.09
C LYS A 373 -35.70 -35.06 -11.73
N TYR A 374 -35.67 -33.72 -11.72
CA TYR A 374 -35.64 -32.93 -10.49
C TYR A 374 -36.44 -31.64 -10.66
N PRO A 375 -37.02 -31.11 -9.57
CA PRO A 375 -37.67 -29.82 -9.57
C PRO A 375 -36.61 -28.71 -9.62
N GLY A 376 -36.31 -28.21 -10.82
CA GLY A 376 -35.39 -27.08 -11.02
C GLY A 376 -36.13 -25.75 -11.07
N TYR A 377 -35.37 -24.69 -11.30
CA TYR A 377 -35.82 -23.31 -11.33
C TYR A 377 -35.41 -22.62 -12.63
N ASP A 378 -36.07 -21.52 -12.96
CA ASP A 378 -35.63 -20.56 -13.96
C ASP A 378 -35.99 -19.15 -13.52
N TYR A 379 -35.35 -18.16 -14.13
CA TYR A 379 -35.62 -16.75 -13.92
C TYR A 379 -36.03 -16.11 -15.25
N HIS A 380 -37.24 -15.55 -15.29
CA HIS A 380 -37.80 -14.90 -16.47
C HIS A 380 -37.36 -13.44 -16.57
N SER A 381 -37.37 -12.90 -17.79
CA SER A 381 -36.96 -11.52 -18.11
C SER A 381 -37.80 -10.44 -17.40
N TYR A 382 -38.98 -10.77 -16.89
CA TYR A 382 -39.87 -9.86 -16.14
C TYR A 382 -39.64 -9.91 -14.62
N GLY A 383 -38.59 -10.60 -14.15
CA GLY A 383 -38.15 -10.58 -12.75
C GLY A 383 -38.73 -11.69 -11.86
N GLU A 384 -39.26 -12.76 -12.46
CA GLU A 384 -39.94 -13.82 -11.73
C GLU A 384 -39.22 -15.16 -11.81
N PHE A 385 -39.05 -15.81 -10.65
CA PHE A 385 -38.66 -17.22 -10.57
C PHE A 385 -39.84 -18.15 -10.81
N THR A 386 -39.59 -19.22 -11.55
CA THR A 386 -40.55 -20.30 -11.81
C THR A 386 -39.91 -21.66 -11.57
N ARG A 387 -40.76 -22.64 -11.23
CA ARG A 387 -40.36 -24.03 -11.04
C ARG A 387 -40.63 -24.83 -12.31
N LEU A 388 -39.69 -25.67 -12.70
CA LEU A 388 -39.76 -26.47 -13.92
C LEU A 388 -39.20 -27.88 -13.68
N ASP A 389 -39.81 -28.88 -14.31
CA ASP A 389 -39.23 -30.23 -14.33
C ASP A 389 -38.02 -30.27 -15.26
N ARG A 390 -36.84 -30.47 -14.67
CA ARG A 390 -35.57 -30.59 -15.40
C ARG A 390 -35.04 -32.01 -15.31
N THR A 391 -34.16 -32.38 -16.24
CA THR A 391 -33.46 -33.66 -16.22
C THR A 391 -31.96 -33.43 -16.28
N GLY A 392 -31.21 -34.01 -15.36
CA GLY A 392 -29.76 -33.86 -15.32
C GLY A 392 -29.15 -34.27 -13.98
N ARG A 393 -27.85 -34.00 -13.84
CA ARG A 393 -27.16 -34.12 -12.55
C ARG A 393 -27.33 -32.82 -11.76
N PHE A 394 -27.82 -32.92 -10.55
CA PHE A 394 -28.10 -31.80 -9.67
C PHE A 394 -27.52 -32.03 -8.27
N TYR A 395 -27.50 -30.99 -7.46
CA TYR A 395 -27.16 -31.02 -6.05
C TYR A 395 -28.43 -30.78 -5.23
N GLN A 396 -28.65 -31.61 -4.21
CA GLN A 396 -29.70 -31.38 -3.21
C GLN A 396 -29.12 -30.51 -2.10
N ILE A 397 -29.52 -29.24 -2.09
CA ILE A 397 -29.03 -28.21 -1.19
C ILE A 397 -29.97 -28.13 0.01
N ASN A 398 -29.53 -28.63 1.15
CA ASN A 398 -30.24 -28.49 2.41
C ASN A 398 -29.81 -27.18 3.10
N LEU A 399 -30.76 -26.26 3.32
CA LEU A 399 -30.48 -24.92 3.87
C LEU A 399 -29.84 -24.96 5.26
N SER A 400 -30.13 -25.97 6.09
CA SER A 400 -29.51 -26.09 7.42
C SER A 400 -27.98 -26.28 7.37
N LYS A 401 -27.45 -26.89 6.29
CA LYS A 401 -26.00 -27.09 6.12
C LYS A 401 -25.25 -25.82 5.75
N ILE A 402 -25.97 -24.81 5.26
CA ILE A 402 -25.43 -23.50 4.85
C ILE A 402 -25.95 -22.36 5.71
N ALA A 403 -26.70 -22.65 6.78
CA ALA A 403 -27.29 -21.67 7.71
C ALA A 403 -26.24 -20.67 8.24
N HIS A 404 -25.09 -21.18 8.67
CA HIS A 404 -23.98 -20.38 9.18
C HIS A 404 -23.41 -19.36 8.17
N TYR A 405 -23.60 -19.58 6.86
CA TYR A 405 -23.19 -18.61 5.84
C TYR A 405 -24.19 -17.46 5.67
N PHE A 406 -25.44 -17.62 6.12
CA PHE A 406 -26.43 -16.54 6.12
C PHE A 406 -26.21 -15.59 7.32
N ASP A 407 -25.83 -16.13 8.48
CA ASP A 407 -25.64 -15.35 9.71
C ASP A 407 -24.40 -14.42 9.66
N GLU A 408 -23.34 -14.78 8.91
CA GLU A 408 -22.15 -13.92 8.74
C GLU A 408 -22.40 -12.63 7.93
N ASN A 409 -23.57 -12.51 7.27
CA ASN A 409 -23.90 -11.36 6.42
C ASN A 409 -24.81 -10.32 7.09
N ASP A 410 -25.53 -10.68 8.16
CA ASP A 410 -26.45 -9.76 8.86
C ASP A 410 -25.72 -8.83 9.85
N GLU A 411 -24.41 -8.99 10.07
CA GLU A 411 -23.54 -8.06 10.82
C GLU A 411 -22.72 -7.10 9.93
N ARG A 412 -23.12 -6.86 8.67
CA ARG A 412 -22.41 -5.94 7.74
C ARG A 412 -22.69 -4.46 7.95
#